data_AF-A0A7J7PTK5-F1
#
_entry.id   AF-A0A7J7PTK5-F1
#
_cell.length_a   1.000
_cell.length_b   1.000
_cell.length_c   1.000
_cell.angle_alpha   90.00
_cell.angle_beta   90.00
_cell.angle_gamma   90.00
#
_symmetry.space_group_name_H-M   'P 1'
#
loop_
_entity.id
_entity.type
_entity.pdbx_description
1 polymer ?
#
loop_
_entity_poly.entity_id
_entity_poly.type
_entity_poly.pdbx_seq_one_letter_code
_entity_poly.pdbx_strand_id
1 'polypeptide(L)'
;MRRIFGAQKQKEPAPTLEQAGDRLTGRGDRIDEQINKLDQQLMKFREQIKKTRPGPAQEALKKRALTVLRQKRMYENQRGTLYNQQFNMEQTRFTVESIQDTVQTVQALKAANVQMKGAMKKNKELDLSFIDNLQDELADMADLTNEINEALGQSYAIPDDVDEADLMAELDALEGDLALDDAVGASGPSYLQEPELELPAAPQQDAEEELGLPAVAQKT
;
A
#
# COMPACT_ATOMS: atom_id res chain seq x y z
N MET A 1 42.54 35.25 -29.87
CA MET A 1 41.29 34.48 -29.94
C MET A 1 41.26 33.50 -28.77
N ARG A 2 40.28 33.60 -27.87
CA ARG A 2 40.09 32.67 -26.74
C ARG A 2 39.04 31.62 -27.15
N ARG A 3 39.32 30.35 -26.87
CA ARG A 3 38.41 29.23 -27.10
C ARG A 3 37.23 29.34 -26.11
N ILE A 4 36.02 29.56 -26.63
CA ILE A 4 34.78 29.75 -25.83
C ILE A 4 33.75 28.63 -26.03
N PHE A 5 34.10 27.54 -26.71
CA PHE A 5 33.19 26.40 -26.93
C PHE A 5 33.89 25.11 -26.54
N GLY A 6 33.49 24.53 -25.40
CA GLY A 6 33.95 23.21 -24.99
C GLY A 6 34.25 23.01 -23.50
N ALA A 7 33.59 23.73 -22.59
CA ALA A 7 33.53 23.23 -21.22
C ALA A 7 32.73 21.91 -21.24
N GLN A 8 33.40 20.79 -20.97
CA GLN A 8 32.68 19.55 -20.67
C GLN A 8 31.71 19.85 -19.53
N LYS A 9 30.40 19.72 -19.77
CA LYS A 9 29.42 19.68 -18.69
C LYS A 9 29.93 18.63 -17.70
N GLN A 10 30.22 19.05 -16.48
CA GLN A 10 30.45 18.11 -15.38
C GLN A 10 29.27 17.14 -15.41
N LYS A 11 29.58 15.86 -15.65
CA LYS A 11 28.58 14.81 -15.66
C LYS A 11 28.12 14.70 -14.21
N GLU A 12 26.92 15.21 -13.93
CA GLU A 12 26.33 15.05 -12.59
C GLU A 12 26.35 13.57 -12.22
N PRO A 13 26.67 13.24 -10.96
CA PRO A 13 26.65 11.87 -10.51
C PRO A 13 25.27 11.25 -10.78
N ALA A 14 25.27 9.97 -11.15
CA ALA A 14 24.02 9.25 -11.38
C ALA A 14 23.15 9.32 -10.11
N PRO A 15 21.82 9.49 -10.25
CA PRO A 15 20.95 9.62 -9.10
C PRO A 15 21.02 8.37 -8.22
N THR A 16 21.09 8.58 -6.90
CA THR A 16 21.09 7.48 -5.93
C THR A 16 19.67 6.90 -5.77
N LEU A 17 19.57 5.69 -5.21
CA LEU A 17 18.28 5.09 -4.85
C LEU A 17 17.50 5.99 -3.87
N GLU A 18 18.20 6.65 -2.95
CA GLU A 18 17.63 7.61 -2.00
C GLU A 18 17.01 8.81 -2.72
N GLN A 19 17.74 9.43 -3.67
CA GLN A 19 17.22 10.53 -4.47
C GLN A 19 16.04 10.12 -5.37
N ALA A 20 16.04 8.88 -5.86
CA ALA A 20 14.90 8.32 -6.59
C ALA A 20 13.69 8.16 -5.66
N GLY A 21 13.90 7.70 -4.43
CA GLY A 21 12.87 7.58 -3.40
C GLY A 21 12.24 8.91 -3.04
N ASP A 22 13.05 9.94 -2.76
CA ASP A 22 12.56 11.29 -2.46
C ASP A 22 11.69 11.85 -3.59
N ARG A 23 12.07 11.59 -4.84
CA ARG A 23 11.28 12.00 -6.02
C ARG A 23 9.96 11.25 -6.11
N LEU A 24 9.93 9.96 -5.77
CA LEU A 24 8.69 9.18 -5.74
C LEU A 24 7.76 9.68 -4.63
N THR A 25 8.28 9.93 -3.43
CA THR A 25 7.50 10.50 -2.32
C THR A 25 6.90 11.85 -2.70
N GLY A 26 7.70 12.78 -3.21
CA GLY A 26 7.19 14.09 -3.62
C GLY A 26 6.19 14.04 -4.80
N ARG A 27 6.23 12.99 -5.64
CA ARG A 27 5.19 12.73 -6.64
C ARG A 27 3.92 12.19 -6.00
N GLY A 28 4.05 11.30 -5.02
CA GLY A 28 2.95 10.78 -4.21
C GLY A 28 2.16 11.90 -3.54
N ASP A 29 2.85 12.77 -2.80
CA ASP A 29 2.25 13.92 -2.11
C ASP A 29 1.42 14.80 -3.06
N ARG A 30 1.97 15.10 -4.25
CA ARG A 30 1.25 15.89 -5.27
C ARG A 30 0.02 15.18 -5.79
N ILE A 31 0.08 13.87 -6.01
CA ILE A 31 -1.08 13.09 -6.46
C ILE A 31 -2.16 13.09 -5.38
N ASP A 32 -1.79 12.87 -4.11
CA ASP A 32 -2.73 12.89 -3.00
C ASP A 32 -3.38 14.28 -2.82
N GLU A 33 -2.62 15.36 -2.96
CA GLU A 33 -3.18 16.71 -2.99
C GLU A 33 -4.20 16.91 -4.11
N GLN A 34 -3.95 16.37 -5.32
CA GLN A 34 -4.91 16.46 -6.42
C GLN A 34 -6.17 15.64 -6.14
N ILE A 35 -6.03 14.42 -5.61
CA ILE A 35 -7.15 13.56 -5.22
C ILE A 35 -8.01 14.29 -4.18
N ASN A 36 -7.40 14.86 -3.14
CA ASN A 36 -8.11 15.61 -2.09
C ASN A 36 -8.89 16.81 -2.65
N LYS A 37 -8.30 17.56 -3.60
CA LYS A 37 -8.99 18.69 -4.27
C LYS A 37 -10.20 18.20 -5.07
N LEU A 38 -10.06 17.09 -5.79
CA LEU A 38 -11.15 16.50 -6.58
C LEU A 38 -12.27 15.94 -5.67
N ASP A 39 -11.92 15.35 -4.53
CA ASP A 39 -12.90 14.90 -3.53
C ASP A 39 -13.72 16.07 -2.96
N GLN A 40 -13.08 17.17 -2.60
CA GLN A 40 -13.80 18.37 -2.16
C GLN A 40 -14.74 18.91 -3.24
N GLN A 41 -14.36 18.85 -4.51
CA GLN A 41 -15.23 19.23 -5.63
C GLN A 41 -16.42 18.27 -5.77
N LEU A 42 -16.19 16.95 -5.66
CA LEU A 42 -17.24 15.94 -5.71
C LEU A 42 -18.23 16.11 -4.56
N MET A 43 -17.78 16.43 -3.34
CA MET A 43 -18.65 16.72 -2.21
C MET A 43 -19.59 17.91 -2.51
N LYS A 44 -19.05 19.00 -3.08
CA LYS A 44 -19.85 20.17 -3.49
C LYS A 44 -20.86 19.81 -4.56
N PHE A 45 -20.48 19.02 -5.57
CA PHE A 45 -21.43 18.55 -6.59
C PHE A 45 -22.53 17.67 -5.99
N ARG A 46 -22.19 16.77 -5.04
CA ARG A 46 -23.17 15.93 -4.34
C ARG A 46 -24.22 16.78 -3.63
N GLU A 47 -23.80 17.82 -2.92
CA GLU A 47 -24.73 18.75 -2.25
C GLU A 47 -25.60 19.52 -3.24
N GLN A 48 -25.03 20.02 -4.34
CA GLN A 48 -25.78 20.76 -5.36
C GLN A 48 -26.81 19.86 -6.04
N ILE A 49 -26.46 18.62 -6.36
CA ILE A 49 -27.37 17.63 -6.97
C ILE A 49 -28.53 17.34 -6.02
N LYS A 50 -28.25 17.14 -4.72
CA LYS A 50 -29.27 16.88 -3.68
C LYS A 50 -30.25 18.06 -3.53
N LYS A 51 -29.77 19.30 -3.65
CA LYS A 51 -30.58 20.53 -3.52
C LYS A 51 -31.32 20.91 -4.81
N THR A 52 -30.96 20.31 -5.95
CA THR A 52 -31.56 20.63 -7.26
C THR A 52 -32.71 19.66 -7.56
N ARG A 53 -33.87 20.20 -7.97
CA ARG A 53 -35.01 19.37 -8.41
C ARG A 53 -34.63 18.47 -9.60
N PRO A 54 -35.17 17.24 -9.68
CA PRO A 54 -34.95 16.36 -10.83
C PRO A 54 -35.31 17.05 -12.14
N GLY A 55 -34.42 16.95 -13.14
CA GLY A 55 -34.59 17.57 -14.45
C GLY A 55 -33.27 17.95 -15.13
N PRO A 56 -33.33 18.72 -16.24
CA PRO A 56 -32.16 19.04 -17.06
C PRO A 56 -31.01 19.70 -16.29
N ALA A 57 -31.32 20.55 -15.31
CA ALA A 57 -30.33 21.21 -14.47
C ALA A 57 -29.59 20.23 -13.55
N GLN A 58 -30.31 19.27 -12.94
CA GLN A 58 -29.72 18.23 -12.11
C GLN A 58 -28.85 17.28 -12.95
N GLU A 59 -29.30 16.90 -14.15
CA GLU A 59 -28.54 16.08 -15.08
C GLU A 59 -27.25 16.76 -15.56
N ALA A 60 -27.28 18.08 -15.78
CA ALA A 60 -26.06 18.84 -16.10
C ALA A 60 -25.04 18.82 -14.95
N LEU A 61 -25.49 18.89 -13.69
CA LEU A 61 -24.62 18.76 -12.52
C LEU A 61 -24.02 17.35 -12.40
N LYS A 62 -24.84 16.30 -12.61
CA LYS A 62 -24.36 14.91 -12.63
C LYS A 62 -23.27 14.70 -13.70
N LYS A 63 -23.48 15.22 -14.92
CA LYS A 63 -22.47 15.13 -16.00
C LYS A 63 -21.15 15.80 -15.61
N ARG A 64 -21.19 16.98 -14.97
CA ARG A 64 -19.99 17.66 -14.46
C ARG A 64 -19.31 16.86 -13.35
N ALA A 65 -20.08 16.32 -12.41
CA ALA A 65 -19.56 15.47 -11.34
C ALA A 65 -18.87 14.21 -11.89
N LEU A 66 -19.46 13.58 -12.93
CA LEU A 66 -18.86 12.42 -13.61
C LEU A 66 -17.49 12.74 -14.22
N THR A 67 -17.30 13.92 -14.79
CA THR A 67 -15.99 14.35 -15.31
C THR A 67 -14.95 14.45 -14.19
N VAL A 68 -15.32 15.05 -13.05
CA VAL A 68 -14.43 15.14 -11.87
C VAL A 68 -14.10 13.75 -11.32
N LEU A 69 -15.09 12.85 -11.26
CA LEU A 69 -14.90 11.49 -10.78
C LEU A 69 -13.92 10.70 -11.67
N ARG A 70 -14.03 10.83 -13.00
CA ARG A 70 -13.07 10.22 -13.93
C ARG A 70 -11.66 10.74 -13.71
N GLN A 71 -11.50 12.05 -13.50
CA GLN A 71 -10.21 12.65 -13.21
C GLN A 71 -9.63 12.13 -11.89
N LYS A 72 -10.48 11.97 -10.86
CA LYS A 72 -10.07 11.39 -9.58
C LYS A 72 -9.55 9.96 -9.75
N ARG A 73 -10.32 9.09 -10.42
CA ARG A 73 -9.92 7.70 -10.70
C ARG A 73 -8.59 7.61 -11.46
N MET A 74 -8.36 8.52 -12.41
CA MET A 74 -7.07 8.59 -13.12
C MET A 74 -5.90 8.83 -12.15
N TYR A 75 -6.03 9.75 -11.19
CA TYR A 75 -4.99 10.01 -10.20
C TYR A 75 -4.87 8.87 -9.17
N GLU A 76 -5.97 8.24 -8.76
CA GLU A 76 -5.94 7.05 -7.90
C GLU A 76 -5.17 5.89 -8.56
N ASN A 77 -5.37 5.67 -9.86
CA ASN A 77 -4.61 4.69 -10.63
C ASN A 77 -3.11 5.04 -10.69
N GLN A 78 -2.78 6.32 -10.94
CA GLN A 78 -1.39 6.79 -10.91
C GLN A 78 -0.74 6.59 -9.53
N ARG A 79 -1.50 6.79 -8.45
CA ARG A 79 -1.05 6.52 -7.08
C ARG A 79 -0.76 5.04 -6.88
N GLY A 80 -1.64 4.15 -7.33
CA GLY A 80 -1.41 2.70 -7.28
C GLY A 80 -0.14 2.28 -8.02
N THR A 81 0.08 2.82 -9.23
CA THR A 81 1.35 2.59 -9.96
C THR A 81 2.56 3.09 -9.17
N LEU A 82 2.44 4.24 -8.51
CA LEU A 82 3.52 4.81 -7.70
C LEU A 82 3.83 3.95 -6.47
N TYR A 83 2.82 3.38 -5.81
CA TYR A 83 3.03 2.42 -4.72
C TYR A 83 3.77 1.16 -5.18
N ASN A 84 3.44 0.62 -6.35
CA ASN A 84 4.19 -0.50 -6.91
C ASN A 84 5.65 -0.10 -7.21
N GLN A 85 5.89 1.11 -7.70
CA GLN A 85 7.25 1.62 -7.92
C GLN A 85 8.04 1.77 -6.60
N GLN A 86 7.40 2.29 -5.55
CA GLN A 86 7.99 2.40 -4.22
C GLN A 86 8.31 1.03 -3.63
N PHE A 87 7.40 0.06 -3.75
CA PHE A 87 7.63 -1.31 -3.30
C PHE A 87 8.82 -1.96 -4.00
N ASN A 88 8.86 -1.90 -5.33
CA ASN A 88 9.98 -2.45 -6.12
C ASN A 88 11.31 -1.78 -5.77
N MET A 89 11.30 -0.47 -5.50
CA MET A 89 12.49 0.26 -5.07
C MET A 89 12.94 -0.17 -3.67
N GLU A 90 12.03 -0.40 -2.74
CA GLU A 90 12.35 -0.91 -1.40
C GLU A 90 12.96 -2.33 -1.47
N GLN A 91 12.39 -3.20 -2.32
CA GLN A 91 12.97 -4.52 -2.60
C GLN A 91 14.39 -4.38 -3.18
N THR A 92 14.58 -3.48 -4.14
CA THR A 92 15.91 -3.21 -4.74
C THR A 92 16.90 -2.69 -3.69
N ARG A 93 16.44 -1.83 -2.76
CA ARG A 93 17.26 -1.31 -1.68
C ARG A 93 17.73 -2.44 -0.76
N PHE A 94 16.84 -3.33 -0.36
CA PHE A 94 17.19 -4.50 0.43
C PHE A 94 18.23 -5.39 -0.28
N THR A 95 18.05 -5.64 -1.58
CA THR A 95 19.04 -6.38 -2.38
C THR A 95 20.39 -5.68 -2.41
N VAL A 96 20.42 -4.35 -2.58
CA VAL A 96 21.68 -3.58 -2.58
C VAL A 96 22.37 -3.64 -1.23
N GLU A 97 21.63 -3.55 -0.12
CA GLU A 97 22.17 -3.69 1.24
C GLU A 97 22.78 -5.09 1.45
N SER A 98 22.07 -6.16 1.05
CA SER A 98 22.59 -7.53 1.11
C SER A 98 23.87 -7.73 0.26
N ILE A 99 23.93 -7.13 -0.93
CA ILE A 99 25.15 -7.14 -1.77
C ILE A 99 26.29 -6.40 -1.07
N GLN A 100 26.02 -5.27 -0.42
CA GLN A 100 27.05 -4.53 0.33
C GLN A 100 27.60 -5.36 1.49
N ASP A 101 26.75 -6.04 2.25
CA ASP A 101 27.17 -6.93 3.34
C ASP A 101 28.00 -8.11 2.81
N THR A 102 27.59 -8.70 1.69
CA THR A 102 28.37 -9.75 1.01
C THR A 102 29.75 -9.23 0.59
N VAL A 103 29.81 -8.04 0.01
CA VAL A 103 31.08 -7.40 -0.39
C VAL A 103 31.97 -7.15 0.83
N GLN A 104 31.43 -6.67 1.94
CA GLN A 104 32.19 -6.45 3.18
C GLN A 104 32.74 -7.77 3.73
N THR A 105 31.93 -8.84 3.70
CA THR A 105 32.36 -10.19 4.10
C THR A 105 33.51 -10.70 3.24
N VAL A 106 33.41 -10.57 1.91
CA VAL A 106 34.48 -10.94 0.98
C VAL A 106 35.76 -10.13 1.22
N GLN A 107 35.64 -8.83 1.52
CA GLN A 107 36.79 -8.00 1.87
C GLN A 107 37.45 -8.45 3.17
N ALA A 108 36.66 -8.81 4.20
CA ALA A 108 37.16 -9.35 5.46
C ALA A 108 37.88 -10.69 5.25
N LEU A 109 37.29 -11.61 4.47
CA LEU A 109 37.92 -12.89 4.12
C LEU A 109 39.24 -12.69 3.35
N LYS A 110 39.28 -11.74 2.41
CA LYS A 110 40.51 -11.40 1.70
C LYS A 110 41.58 -10.88 2.65
N ALA A 111 41.22 -10.01 3.60
CA ALA A 111 42.14 -9.51 4.61
C ALA A 111 42.66 -10.64 5.52
N ALA A 112 41.78 -11.53 5.98
CA ALA A 112 42.13 -12.70 6.78
C ALA A 112 43.09 -13.64 6.03
N ASN A 113 42.82 -13.93 4.74
CA ASN A 113 43.67 -14.78 3.91
C ASN A 113 45.09 -14.19 3.76
N VAL A 114 45.22 -12.86 3.61
CA VAL A 114 46.52 -12.18 3.58
C VAL A 114 47.27 -12.32 4.91
N GLN A 115 46.58 -12.13 6.04
CA GLN A 115 47.18 -12.30 7.38
C GLN A 115 47.65 -13.74 7.60
N MET A 116 46.82 -14.70 7.20
CA MET A 116 47.07 -16.14 7.31
C MET A 116 48.29 -16.57 6.47
N LYS A 117 48.38 -16.11 5.22
CA LYS A 117 49.60 -16.27 4.39
C LYS A 117 50.83 -15.64 5.05
N GLY A 118 50.67 -14.51 5.72
CA GLY A 118 51.73 -13.88 6.52
C GLY A 118 52.17 -14.73 7.72
N ALA A 119 51.24 -15.39 8.39
CA ALA A 119 51.50 -16.28 9.52
C ALA A 119 52.20 -17.59 9.09
N MET A 120 51.74 -18.25 8.02
CA MET A 120 52.40 -19.45 7.47
C MET A 120 53.85 -19.17 7.07
N LYS A 121 54.11 -18.04 6.40
CA LYS A 121 55.49 -17.64 6.04
C LYS A 121 56.41 -17.49 7.25
N LYS A 122 55.86 -17.20 8.43
CA LYS A 122 56.64 -17.05 9.68
C LYS A 122 56.86 -18.39 10.41
N ASN A 123 56.01 -19.40 10.19
CA ASN A 123 56.06 -20.70 10.87
C ASN A 123 56.03 -21.86 9.85
N LYS A 124 57.21 -22.32 9.43
CA LYS A 124 57.40 -23.41 8.44
C LYS A 124 56.84 -24.78 8.84
N GLU A 125 56.54 -25.01 10.12
CA GLU A 125 55.96 -26.27 10.61
C GLU A 125 54.43 -26.32 10.46
N LEU A 126 53.75 -25.19 10.19
CA LEU A 126 52.30 -25.14 9.95
C LEU A 126 51.91 -25.40 8.48
N ASP A 127 52.87 -25.48 7.55
CA ASP A 127 52.62 -25.40 6.11
C ASP A 127 51.84 -26.61 5.54
N LEU A 128 52.14 -27.85 5.96
CA LEU A 128 51.55 -29.04 5.31
C LEU A 128 50.10 -29.33 5.72
N SER A 129 49.79 -29.32 7.03
CA SER A 129 48.43 -29.58 7.52
C SER A 129 47.47 -28.42 7.29
N PHE A 130 48.00 -27.20 7.15
CA PHE A 130 47.19 -26.03 6.84
C PHE A 130 46.85 -25.97 5.34
N ILE A 131 47.77 -26.35 4.45
CA ILE A 131 47.53 -26.36 3.00
C ILE A 131 46.43 -27.36 2.62
N ASP A 132 46.40 -28.55 3.25
CA ASP A 132 45.35 -29.55 3.01
C ASP A 132 43.96 -29.03 3.45
N ASN A 133 43.85 -28.47 4.66
CA ASN A 133 42.58 -27.90 5.13
C ASN A 133 42.13 -26.70 4.30
N LEU A 134 43.07 -25.88 3.80
CA LEU A 134 42.75 -24.73 2.96
C LEU A 134 42.26 -25.15 1.57
N GLN A 135 42.75 -26.26 1.03
CA GLN A 135 42.26 -26.80 -0.24
C GLN A 135 40.83 -27.32 -0.10
N ASP A 136 40.53 -28.02 1.00
CA ASP A 136 39.18 -28.48 1.29
C ASP A 136 38.22 -27.28 1.51
N GLU A 137 38.62 -26.26 2.27
CA GLU A 137 37.79 -25.04 2.46
C GLU A 137 37.58 -24.25 1.15
N LEU A 138 38.56 -24.25 0.24
CA LEU A 138 38.44 -23.57 -1.06
C LEU A 138 37.54 -24.33 -2.03
N ALA A 139 37.52 -25.67 -1.97
CA ALA A 139 36.58 -26.49 -2.71
C ALA A 139 35.15 -26.26 -2.21
N ASP A 140 34.96 -26.29 -0.89
CA ASP A 140 33.66 -26.02 -0.26
C ASP A 140 33.15 -24.60 -0.55
N MET A 141 34.04 -23.59 -0.61
CA MET A 141 33.67 -22.22 -0.98
C MET A 141 33.32 -22.06 -2.47
N ALA A 142 33.97 -22.81 -3.36
CA ALA A 142 33.63 -22.79 -4.78
C ALA A 142 32.25 -23.41 -5.02
N ASP A 143 31.94 -24.49 -4.31
CA ASP A 143 30.63 -25.15 -4.36
C ASP A 143 29.53 -24.26 -3.75
N LEU A 144 29.79 -23.63 -2.60
CA LEU A 144 28.86 -22.66 -2.01
C LEU A 144 28.63 -21.45 -2.93
N THR A 145 29.65 -20.98 -3.65
CA THR A 145 29.51 -19.87 -4.60
C THR A 145 28.66 -20.26 -5.82
N ASN A 146 28.78 -21.50 -6.30
CA ASN A 146 27.91 -22.01 -7.35
C ASN A 146 26.47 -22.16 -6.84
N GLU A 147 26.28 -22.69 -5.64
CA GLU A 147 24.97 -22.84 -4.98
C GLU A 147 24.29 -21.48 -4.72
N ILE A 148 25.06 -20.44 -4.36
CA ILE A 148 24.58 -19.06 -4.25
C ILE A 148 24.16 -18.50 -5.61
N ASN A 149 24.93 -18.73 -6.68
CA ASN A 149 24.56 -18.28 -8.02
C ASN A 149 23.32 -19.02 -8.56
N GLU A 150 23.15 -20.30 -8.19
CA GLU A 150 21.97 -21.10 -8.53
C GLU A 150 20.73 -20.67 -7.73
N ALA A 151 20.88 -20.43 -6.43
CA ALA A 151 19.81 -19.94 -5.56
C ALA A 151 19.36 -18.51 -5.91
N LEU A 152 20.31 -17.63 -6.30
CA LEU A 152 20.01 -16.29 -6.80
C LEU A 152 19.48 -16.31 -8.24
N GLY A 153 19.83 -17.33 -9.04
CA GLY A 153 19.33 -17.54 -10.40
C GLY A 153 17.95 -18.18 -10.48
N GLN A 154 17.47 -18.82 -9.41
CA GLN A 154 16.17 -19.51 -9.36
C GLN A 154 14.98 -18.64 -8.92
N SER A 155 15.20 -17.42 -8.44
CA SER A 155 14.11 -16.56 -7.98
C SER A 155 13.93 -15.37 -8.91
N TYR A 156 13.29 -15.57 -10.07
CA TYR A 156 12.40 -14.63 -10.77
C TYR A 156 11.77 -15.34 -11.99
N ALA A 157 11.15 -16.50 -11.76
CA ALA A 157 10.07 -16.95 -12.63
C ALA A 157 8.80 -16.26 -12.12
N ILE A 158 8.41 -15.18 -12.80
CA ILE A 158 7.04 -14.66 -12.70
C ILE A 158 6.14 -15.80 -13.19
N PRO A 159 5.15 -16.29 -12.42
CA PRO A 159 4.16 -17.20 -12.96
C PRO A 159 3.43 -16.47 -14.10
N ASP A 160 3.60 -16.96 -15.33
CA ASP A 160 3.00 -16.37 -16.55
C ASP A 160 1.49 -16.62 -16.67
N ASP A 161 0.86 -17.20 -15.64
CA ASP A 161 -0.49 -17.74 -15.73
C ASP A 161 -1.40 -17.08 -14.68
N VAL A 162 -1.50 -15.76 -14.69
CA VAL A 162 -2.66 -15.10 -14.07
C VAL A 162 -3.78 -15.11 -15.12
N ASP A 163 -4.64 -16.13 -15.05
CA ASP A 163 -5.73 -16.35 -15.99
C ASP A 163 -6.81 -15.25 -15.80
N GLU A 164 -7.15 -14.53 -16.87
CA GLU A 164 -8.21 -13.51 -16.85
C GLU A 164 -9.58 -14.10 -16.44
N ALA A 165 -9.77 -15.42 -16.60
CA ALA A 165 -10.95 -16.13 -16.12
C ALA A 165 -11.03 -16.19 -14.58
N ASP A 166 -9.91 -16.36 -13.89
CA ASP A 166 -9.86 -16.35 -12.42
C ASP A 166 -10.10 -14.94 -11.86
N LEU A 167 -9.56 -13.89 -12.51
CA LEU A 167 -9.87 -12.50 -12.12
C LEU A 167 -11.34 -12.11 -12.36
N MET A 168 -11.98 -12.62 -13.41
CA MET A 168 -13.41 -12.39 -13.63
C MET A 168 -14.26 -13.16 -12.61
N ALA A 169 -13.87 -14.39 -12.25
CA ALA A 169 -14.57 -15.15 -11.21
C ALA A 169 -14.43 -14.51 -9.82
N GLU A 170 -13.26 -13.93 -9.48
CA GLU A 170 -13.07 -13.16 -8.24
C GLU A 170 -13.86 -11.85 -8.24
N LEU A 171 -13.97 -11.16 -9.39
CA LEU A 171 -14.78 -9.95 -9.53
C LEU A 171 -16.28 -10.25 -9.38
N ASP A 172 -16.77 -11.33 -9.98
CA ASP A 172 -18.16 -11.79 -9.87
C ASP A 172 -18.50 -12.26 -8.45
N ALA A 173 -17.55 -12.90 -7.75
CA ALA A 173 -17.70 -13.27 -6.35
C ALA A 173 -17.74 -12.04 -5.43
N LEU A 174 -16.92 -11.01 -5.70
CA LEU A 174 -16.92 -9.75 -4.95
C LEU A 174 -18.22 -8.96 -5.17
N GLU A 175 -18.79 -8.98 -6.39
CA GLU A 175 -20.10 -8.40 -6.70
C GLU A 175 -21.25 -9.18 -6.03
N GLY A 176 -21.14 -10.51 -5.98
CA GLY A 176 -22.07 -11.38 -5.25
C GLY A 176 -22.07 -11.14 -3.75
N ASP A 177 -20.89 -10.98 -3.14
CA ASP A 177 -20.74 -10.65 -1.71
C ASP A 177 -21.26 -9.24 -1.41
N LEU A 178 -21.03 -8.24 -2.28
CA LEU A 178 -21.60 -6.90 -2.15
C LEU A 178 -23.13 -6.89 -2.33
N ALA A 179 -23.67 -7.73 -3.21
CA ALA A 179 -25.11 -7.87 -3.41
C ALA A 179 -25.79 -8.62 -2.25
N LEU A 180 -25.09 -9.60 -1.66
CA LEU A 180 -25.48 -10.20 -0.39
C LEU A 180 -25.42 -9.15 0.72
N ASP A 181 -24.36 -8.35 0.82
CA ASP A 181 -24.23 -7.28 1.83
C ASP A 181 -25.25 -6.15 1.66
N ASP A 182 -25.76 -5.89 0.45
CA ASP A 182 -26.90 -4.99 0.21
C ASP A 182 -28.25 -5.66 0.56
N ALA A 183 -28.36 -6.98 0.43
CA ALA A 183 -29.54 -7.76 0.83
C ALA A 183 -29.61 -7.99 2.36
N VAL A 184 -28.48 -8.24 3.04
CA VAL A 184 -28.37 -8.22 4.52
C VAL A 184 -28.18 -6.81 5.07
N GLY A 185 -27.78 -5.82 4.27
CA GLY A 185 -27.80 -4.41 4.66
C GLY A 185 -29.22 -3.86 4.82
N ALA A 186 -30.20 -4.47 4.14
CA ALA A 186 -31.62 -4.24 4.36
C ALA A 186 -32.18 -5.01 5.57
N SER A 187 -31.46 -6.00 6.11
CA SER A 187 -31.81 -6.70 7.35
C SER A 187 -30.55 -6.88 8.20
N GLY A 188 -30.22 -5.85 8.97
CA GLY A 188 -29.03 -5.82 9.83
C GLY A 188 -28.81 -7.12 10.61
N PRO A 189 -27.57 -7.39 11.03
CA PRO A 189 -27.20 -8.70 11.56
C PRO A 189 -28.13 -9.15 12.69
N SER A 190 -28.49 -10.45 12.72
CA SER A 190 -29.53 -11.03 13.59
C SER A 190 -29.41 -10.71 15.09
N TYR A 191 -28.25 -10.21 15.56
CA TYR A 191 -28.05 -9.75 16.93
C TYR A 191 -28.48 -8.28 17.18
N LEU A 192 -28.77 -7.51 16.14
CA LEU A 192 -29.29 -6.12 16.19
C LEU A 192 -30.77 -6.01 15.83
N GLN A 193 -31.41 -7.11 15.39
CA GLN A 193 -32.86 -7.17 15.33
C GLN A 193 -33.40 -7.35 16.74
N GLU A 194 -33.89 -6.26 17.32
CA GLU A 194 -34.70 -6.31 18.53
C GLU A 194 -35.86 -7.29 18.28
N PRO A 195 -36.01 -8.36 19.09
CA PRO A 195 -37.23 -9.15 19.01
C PRO A 195 -38.39 -8.22 19.36
N GLU A 196 -39.38 -8.10 18.48
CA GLU A 196 -40.68 -7.54 18.82
C GLU A 196 -41.28 -8.40 19.93
N LEU A 197 -40.99 -8.02 21.17
CA LEU A 197 -41.72 -8.46 22.33
C LEU A 197 -43.09 -7.79 22.23
N GLU A 198 -44.09 -8.53 21.76
CA GLU A 198 -45.49 -8.18 21.96
C GLU A 198 -45.76 -8.16 23.47
N LEU A 199 -45.51 -7.00 24.09
CA LEU A 199 -45.88 -6.75 25.47
C LEU A 199 -47.42 -6.63 25.52
N PRO A 200 -48.11 -7.45 26.34
CA PRO A 200 -49.56 -7.38 26.44
C PRO A 200 -49.97 -5.98 26.92
N ALA A 201 -50.99 -5.41 26.27
CA ALA A 201 -51.50 -4.08 26.59
C ALA A 201 -51.87 -3.99 28.08
N ALA A 202 -51.27 -3.01 28.77
CA ALA A 202 -51.62 -2.72 30.15
C ALA A 202 -53.09 -2.27 30.24
N PRO A 203 -53.86 -2.75 31.24
CA PRO A 203 -55.27 -2.41 31.38
C PRO A 203 -55.41 -0.91 31.66
N GLN A 204 -56.19 -0.22 30.82
CA GLN A 204 -56.64 1.14 31.10
C GLN A 204 -57.63 1.08 32.26
N GLN A 205 -57.21 1.57 33.43
CA GLN A 205 -58.13 1.89 34.51
C GLN A 205 -58.65 3.31 34.27
N ASP A 206 -59.94 3.37 33.95
CA ASP A 206 -60.76 4.56 34.06
C ASP A 206 -60.66 5.10 35.49
N ALA A 207 -60.05 6.27 35.63
CA ALA A 207 -60.16 7.11 36.83
C ALA A 207 -61.04 8.30 36.46
N GLU A 208 -62.35 8.06 36.47
CA GLU A 208 -63.32 9.11 36.77
C GLU A 208 -63.24 9.48 38.26
N GLU A 209 -63.80 10.64 38.58
CA GLU A 209 -64.06 11.23 39.90
C GLU A 209 -62.90 12.05 40.50
N GLU A 210 -62.92 13.37 40.29
CA GLU A 210 -63.72 14.31 41.10
C GLU A 210 -63.09 14.48 42.50
N LEU A 211 -62.33 15.56 42.70
CA LEU A 211 -62.14 16.21 44.01
C LEU A 211 -61.41 17.56 43.87
N GLY A 212 -62.21 18.60 43.62
CA GLY A 212 -62.18 19.81 44.45
C GLY A 212 -61.09 20.87 44.23
N LEU A 213 -61.39 21.86 43.38
CA LEU A 213 -61.09 23.26 43.70
C LEU A 213 -62.35 24.13 43.48
N PRO A 214 -62.84 24.86 44.51
CA PRO A 214 -64.08 25.63 44.42
C PRO A 214 -63.89 26.93 43.64
N ALA A 215 -64.87 27.25 42.80
CA ALA A 215 -65.04 28.58 42.24
C ALA A 215 -65.53 29.54 43.34
N VAL A 216 -64.75 30.58 43.64
CA VAL A 216 -65.20 31.71 44.47
C VAL A 216 -65.76 32.81 43.56
N ALA A 217 -66.98 33.22 43.90
CA ALA A 217 -67.90 34.14 43.25
C ALA A 217 -67.31 35.43 42.63
N GLN A 218 -67.91 35.85 41.51
CA GLN A 218 -68.09 37.26 41.18
C GLN A 218 -69.60 37.61 41.26
N LYS A 219 -69.90 38.60 42.12
CA LYS A 219 -71.02 39.59 42.14
C LYS A 219 -72.06 39.47 41.02
N THR A 220 -73.37 39.55 41.27
CA THR A 220 -74.14 40.53 42.07
C THR A 220 -75.49 39.98 42.48
#